data_AF-A0A7J6SMY0-F1
#
_entry.id   AF-A0A7J6SMY0-F1
#
_cell.length_a   1.000
_cell.length_b   1.000
_cell.length_c   1.000
_cell.angle_alpha   90.00
_cell.angle_beta   90.00
_cell.angle_gamma   90.00
#
_symmetry.space_group_name_H-M   'P 1'
#
loop_
_entity.id
_entity.type
_entity.pdbx_description
1 polymer ?
#
loop_
_entity_poly.entity_id
_entity_poly.type
_entity_poly.pdbx_seq_one_letter_code
_entity_poly.pdbx_strand_id
1 'polypeptide(L)'
;PLATSRMKLLVLTVLSKLGLPAELFAWHTEVSLLGCTLSYDEVEAGTFLVVSCGRQERLDAARAQIEQLIAALDGDAQASRAVTKAFIFSCGGNLAYDSGGVHAVERAIAAALRSCFARVFAGDDWKRPCDQRQLPEAERAAVRGLAEWILELTSPESLSQPCSHRTPTRNDADPIELEVVSDASATGAGYVISVIGKDGTRYVIANGAWRFTSAQRVYHSNRRELAVCCKAVQAAADLLSHFKSKSTGLPPIHLVVRSDNRPTVAWLQGEGAVSRSSLERRAVLRTLNALKDELDFLRSISGGGQGCGIEIEHIAGTANSEADGLSRIFERLVPIGQGRKITLADALLGGSEVLPDTAEYPDVFDEPHSDRRGISWLMTEADERVCQQVDIFQALSYIHLDPTLDGLPGPADADAVGLAVSPLDAGDNEPILTHLCNRNWDINGVISDFDFLRSVFHALRPKARQRQLFRALRPAEVLREESRECMMRALQQDLKPVVVKAAGPHVVSKEGIYCFRNGSPDGGYALLPILPRSDDRCSHFRRKLLLDAHRCSAHGGIGSTVSRISYAFHLPEVRRECKRLIRY
;
A
#
# COMPACT_ATOMS: atom_id res chain seq x y z
N PRO A 1 -23.94 -33.59 -1.14
CA PRO A 1 -25.35 -33.91 -1.49
C PRO A 1 -26.08 -34.79 -0.44
N LEU A 2 -25.62 -36.00 -0.14
CA LEU A 2 -26.27 -36.88 0.86
C LEU A 2 -26.13 -36.35 2.30
N ALA A 3 -25.05 -35.64 2.64
CA ALA A 3 -24.84 -35.07 3.97
C ALA A 3 -25.78 -33.88 4.25
N THR A 4 -25.92 -32.95 3.30
CA THR A 4 -26.83 -31.79 3.41
C THR A 4 -28.30 -32.21 3.38
N SER A 5 -28.69 -33.17 2.54
CA SER A 5 -30.04 -33.73 2.54
C SER A 5 -30.33 -34.56 3.79
N ARG A 6 -29.37 -35.36 4.29
CA ARG A 6 -29.52 -36.08 5.57
C ARG A 6 -29.56 -35.14 6.76
N MET A 7 -28.77 -34.08 6.78
CA MET A 7 -28.74 -33.10 7.86
C MET A 7 -30.00 -32.24 7.85
N LYS A 8 -30.51 -31.87 6.67
CA LYS A 8 -31.84 -31.26 6.49
C LYS A 8 -32.94 -32.19 7.00
N LEU A 9 -32.91 -33.47 6.62
CA LEU A 9 -33.88 -34.45 7.13
C LEU A 9 -33.76 -34.64 8.65
N LEU A 10 -32.54 -34.70 9.18
CA LEU A 10 -32.25 -34.90 10.61
C LEU A 10 -32.73 -33.71 11.43
N VAL A 11 -32.43 -32.49 11.00
CA VAL A 11 -32.86 -31.24 11.66
C VAL A 11 -34.37 -31.11 11.60
N LEU A 12 -35.00 -31.34 10.44
CA LEU A 12 -36.46 -31.35 10.32
C LEU A 12 -37.13 -32.43 11.20
N THR A 13 -36.51 -33.61 11.33
CA THR A 13 -36.99 -34.70 12.19
C THR A 13 -36.86 -34.34 13.68
N VAL A 14 -35.76 -33.69 14.09
CA VAL A 14 -35.55 -33.23 15.48
C VAL A 14 -36.51 -32.10 15.83
N LEU A 15 -36.71 -31.11 14.94
CA LEU A 15 -37.66 -30.01 15.14
C LEU A 15 -39.10 -30.51 15.26
N SER A 16 -39.49 -31.46 14.41
CA SER A 16 -40.80 -32.13 14.48
C SER A 16 -41.00 -32.88 15.81
N LYS A 17 -39.97 -33.59 16.30
CA LYS A 17 -40.02 -34.29 17.61
C LYS A 17 -40.13 -33.34 18.80
N LEU A 18 -39.63 -32.11 18.66
CA LEU A 18 -39.67 -31.08 19.71
C LEU A 18 -40.92 -30.18 19.64
N GLY A 19 -41.84 -30.43 18.69
CA GLY A 19 -43.06 -29.64 18.52
C GLY A 19 -42.80 -28.21 18.03
N LEU A 20 -41.61 -27.94 17.48
CA LEU A 20 -41.22 -26.62 16.98
C LEU A 20 -41.63 -26.48 15.50
N PRO A 21 -42.19 -25.33 15.08
CA PRO A 21 -42.48 -25.06 13.68
C PRO A 21 -41.25 -25.29 12.79
N ALA A 22 -41.41 -26.02 11.68
CA ALA A 22 -40.32 -26.22 10.70
C ALA A 22 -39.79 -24.89 10.13
N GLU A 23 -40.62 -23.84 10.19
CA GLU A 23 -40.35 -22.47 9.77
C GLU A 23 -39.28 -21.76 10.63
N LEU A 24 -39.00 -22.24 11.85
CA LEU A 24 -37.92 -21.69 12.70
C LEU A 24 -36.52 -21.87 12.10
N PHE A 25 -36.36 -22.82 11.17
CA PHE A 25 -35.17 -23.01 10.35
C PHE A 25 -35.56 -22.96 8.87
N ALA A 26 -36.02 -21.79 8.41
CA ALA A 26 -36.05 -21.51 6.99
C ALA A 26 -34.60 -21.56 6.48
N TRP A 27 -34.26 -22.62 5.71
CA TRP A 27 -33.07 -22.60 4.88
C TRP A 27 -33.31 -21.51 3.85
N HIS A 28 -32.79 -20.31 4.12
CA HIS A 28 -32.83 -19.23 3.18
C HIS A 28 -32.06 -19.67 1.95
N THR A 29 -32.77 -19.93 0.85
CA THR A 29 -32.18 -20.17 -0.49
C THR A 29 -31.46 -18.93 -0.99
N GLU A 30 -31.67 -17.80 -0.32
CA GLU A 30 -31.11 -16.50 -0.61
C GLU A 30 -30.70 -15.78 0.69
N VAL A 31 -29.46 -15.33 0.79
CA VAL A 31 -28.95 -14.53 1.91
C VAL A 31 -28.48 -13.19 1.39
N SER A 32 -29.09 -12.10 1.86
CA SER A 32 -28.63 -10.75 1.55
C SER A 32 -27.59 -10.28 2.57
N LEU A 33 -26.39 -9.92 2.12
CA LEU A 33 -25.29 -9.45 2.93
C LEU A 33 -24.57 -8.29 2.22
N LEU A 34 -24.40 -7.15 2.90
CA LEU A 34 -23.63 -6.02 2.38
C LEU A 34 -24.09 -5.56 0.98
N GLY A 35 -25.40 -5.58 0.71
CA GLY A 35 -25.96 -5.19 -0.60
C GLY A 35 -25.74 -6.22 -1.72
N CYS A 36 -25.20 -7.40 -1.41
CA CYS A 36 -25.24 -8.57 -2.28
C CYS A 36 -26.32 -9.53 -1.86
N THR A 37 -26.86 -10.25 -2.81
CA THR A 37 -27.67 -11.45 -2.60
C THR A 37 -26.83 -12.67 -2.96
N LEU A 38 -26.74 -13.62 -2.06
CA LEU A 38 -26.13 -14.93 -2.28
C LEU A 38 -27.24 -15.97 -2.41
N SER A 39 -27.28 -16.72 -3.49
CA SER A 39 -28.25 -17.81 -3.69
C SER A 39 -27.60 -19.04 -4.28
N TYR A 40 -28.33 -20.16 -4.28
CA TYR A 40 -27.92 -21.36 -5.00
C TYR A 40 -28.82 -21.58 -6.21
N ASP A 41 -28.20 -21.83 -7.37
CA ASP A 41 -28.90 -22.17 -8.62
C ASP A 41 -28.55 -23.61 -9.02
N GLU A 42 -29.57 -24.40 -9.34
CA GLU A 42 -29.43 -25.80 -9.77
C GLU A 42 -29.75 -25.88 -11.27
N VAL A 43 -28.74 -26.18 -12.07
CA VAL A 43 -28.89 -26.43 -13.52
C VAL A 43 -28.40 -27.85 -13.84
N GLU A 44 -28.68 -28.36 -15.04
CA GLU A 44 -28.25 -29.71 -15.45
C GLU A 44 -26.74 -29.95 -15.29
N ALA A 45 -25.93 -28.89 -15.39
CA ALA A 45 -24.47 -28.92 -15.21
C ALA A 45 -24.01 -28.99 -13.74
N GLY A 46 -24.91 -28.79 -12.76
CA GLY A 46 -24.61 -28.86 -11.32
C GLY A 46 -25.19 -27.70 -10.50
N THR A 47 -24.81 -27.66 -9.23
CA THR A 47 -25.22 -26.60 -8.28
C THR A 47 -24.17 -25.49 -8.25
N PHE A 48 -24.62 -24.25 -8.40
CA PHE A 48 -23.78 -23.04 -8.40
C PHE A 48 -24.14 -22.15 -7.21
N LEU A 49 -23.12 -21.56 -6.59
CA LEU A 49 -23.30 -20.37 -5.76
C LEU A 49 -23.42 -19.17 -6.71
N VAL A 50 -24.50 -18.40 -6.57
CA VAL A 50 -24.77 -17.22 -7.37
C VAL A 50 -24.70 -15.98 -6.48
N VAL A 51 -23.90 -15.01 -6.90
CA VAL A 51 -23.75 -13.71 -6.23
C VAL A 51 -24.38 -12.63 -7.10
N SER A 52 -25.54 -12.13 -6.69
CA SER A 52 -26.16 -10.93 -7.25
C SER A 52 -25.60 -9.71 -6.53
N CYS A 53 -24.73 -8.96 -7.19
CA CYS A 53 -23.86 -7.96 -6.55
C CYS A 53 -24.45 -6.54 -6.41
N GLY A 54 -25.73 -6.35 -6.77
CA GLY A 54 -26.38 -5.03 -6.74
C GLY A 54 -25.79 -4.00 -7.70
N ARG A 55 -24.97 -4.41 -8.69
CA ARG A 55 -24.32 -3.51 -9.67
C ARG A 55 -25.30 -2.55 -10.33
N GLN A 56 -26.49 -3.03 -10.66
CA GLN A 56 -27.52 -2.28 -11.37
C GLN A 56 -27.92 -0.99 -10.62
N GLU A 57 -28.34 -1.14 -9.37
CA GLU A 57 -28.77 -0.03 -8.52
C GLU A 57 -27.64 1.00 -8.31
N ARG A 58 -26.40 0.50 -8.18
CA ARG A 58 -25.22 1.36 -8.04
C ARG A 58 -24.92 2.17 -9.29
N LEU A 59 -25.04 1.55 -10.47
CA LEU A 59 -24.86 2.23 -11.75
C LEU A 59 -25.98 3.25 -11.98
N ASP A 60 -27.22 2.93 -11.66
CA ASP A 60 -28.34 3.87 -11.77
C ASP A 60 -28.16 5.09 -10.87
N ALA A 61 -27.69 4.89 -9.63
CA ALA A 61 -27.35 6.00 -8.74
C ALA A 61 -26.18 6.85 -9.27
N ALA A 62 -25.15 6.22 -9.84
CA ALA A 62 -24.02 6.92 -10.45
C ALA A 62 -24.44 7.69 -11.71
N ARG A 63 -25.35 7.16 -12.52
CA ARG A 63 -25.84 7.77 -13.76
C ARG A 63 -26.41 9.17 -13.51
N ALA A 64 -27.32 9.31 -12.55
CA ALA A 64 -27.95 10.59 -12.24
C ALA A 64 -26.90 11.66 -11.84
N GLN A 65 -25.86 11.27 -11.11
CA GLN A 65 -24.77 12.16 -10.74
C GLN A 65 -23.88 12.51 -11.95
N ILE A 66 -23.63 11.56 -12.84
CA ILE A 66 -22.80 11.79 -14.02
C ILE A 66 -23.48 12.67 -15.07
N GLU A 67 -24.79 12.53 -15.28
CA GLU A 67 -25.56 13.43 -16.15
C GLU A 67 -25.44 14.88 -15.66
N GLN A 68 -25.51 15.10 -14.34
CA GLN A 68 -25.29 16.42 -13.75
C GLN A 68 -23.83 16.91 -13.88
N LEU A 69 -22.84 16.03 -13.78
CA LEU A 69 -21.44 16.38 -14.04
C LEU A 69 -21.22 16.82 -15.49
N ILE A 70 -21.82 16.13 -16.46
CA ILE A 70 -21.73 16.49 -17.88
C ILE A 70 -22.36 17.85 -18.13
N ALA A 71 -23.57 18.10 -17.59
CA ALA A 71 -24.21 19.40 -17.69
C ALA A 71 -23.34 20.54 -17.10
N ALA A 72 -22.67 20.29 -15.97
CA ALA A 72 -21.73 21.25 -15.38
C ALA A 72 -20.51 21.49 -16.28
N LEU A 73 -19.99 20.46 -16.94
CA LEU A 73 -18.89 20.58 -17.92
C LEU A 73 -19.32 21.31 -19.19
N ASP A 74 -20.59 21.25 -19.56
CA ASP A 74 -21.21 22.00 -20.67
C ASP A 74 -21.51 23.46 -20.31
N GLY A 75 -21.30 23.85 -19.04
CA GLY A 75 -21.44 25.22 -18.58
C GLY A 75 -22.81 25.56 -17.96
N ASP A 76 -23.64 24.58 -17.64
CA ASP A 76 -24.87 24.79 -16.88
C ASP A 76 -24.55 25.31 -15.47
N ALA A 77 -24.99 26.54 -15.18
CA ALA A 77 -24.67 27.22 -13.93
C ALA A 77 -25.30 26.57 -12.68
N GLN A 78 -26.47 25.92 -12.82
CA GLN A 78 -27.12 25.23 -11.71
C GLN A 78 -26.41 23.91 -11.43
N ALA A 79 -26.05 23.16 -12.47
CA ALA A 79 -25.28 21.92 -12.35
C ALA A 79 -23.88 22.18 -11.76
N SER A 80 -23.16 23.21 -12.22
CA SER A 80 -21.85 23.58 -11.67
C SER A 80 -21.87 23.89 -10.18
N ARG A 81 -22.97 24.46 -9.65
CA ARG A 81 -23.12 24.71 -8.21
C ARG A 81 -23.30 23.44 -7.39
N ALA A 82 -23.81 22.37 -7.99
CA ALA A 82 -24.05 21.10 -7.31
C ALA A 82 -22.84 20.16 -7.32
N VAL A 83 -21.95 20.29 -8.31
CA VAL A 83 -20.73 19.48 -8.41
C VAL A 83 -19.71 19.93 -7.36
N THR A 84 -19.62 19.19 -6.27
CA THR A 84 -18.67 19.37 -5.17
C THR A 84 -17.70 18.19 -5.08
N LYS A 85 -16.65 18.27 -4.26
CA LYS A 85 -15.81 17.08 -3.99
C LYS A 85 -16.61 15.95 -3.38
N ALA A 86 -17.49 16.24 -2.42
CA ALA A 86 -18.36 15.23 -1.81
C ALA A 86 -19.24 14.53 -2.86
N PHE A 87 -19.75 15.28 -3.83
CA PHE A 87 -20.52 14.74 -4.95
C PHE A 87 -19.71 13.77 -5.81
N ILE A 88 -18.50 14.17 -6.24
CA ILE A 88 -17.63 13.32 -7.06
C ILE A 88 -17.20 12.05 -6.32
N PHE A 89 -16.87 12.18 -5.03
CA PHE A 89 -16.49 11.02 -4.22
C PHE A 89 -17.66 10.11 -3.90
N SER A 90 -18.88 10.64 -3.76
CA SER A 90 -20.10 9.84 -3.66
C SER A 90 -20.36 9.05 -4.94
N CYS A 91 -20.25 9.68 -6.11
CA CYS A 91 -20.35 9.00 -7.41
C CYS A 91 -19.28 7.91 -7.56
N GLY A 92 -18.03 8.23 -7.24
CA GLY A 92 -16.95 7.25 -7.20
C GLY A 92 -17.19 6.12 -6.19
N GLY A 93 -17.87 6.40 -5.07
CA GLY A 93 -18.29 5.39 -4.09
C GLY A 93 -19.31 4.41 -4.65
N ASN A 94 -20.35 4.90 -5.34
CA ASN A 94 -21.35 4.06 -6.00
C ASN A 94 -20.68 3.11 -7.01
N LEU A 95 -19.76 3.61 -7.81
CA LEU A 95 -19.01 2.82 -8.79
C LEU A 95 -18.05 1.82 -8.13
N ALA A 96 -17.26 2.27 -7.15
CA ALA A 96 -16.18 1.49 -6.56
C ALA A 96 -16.64 0.44 -5.53
N TYR A 97 -17.87 0.54 -5.03
CA TYR A 97 -18.41 -0.41 -4.07
C TYR A 97 -18.66 -1.76 -4.76
N ASP A 98 -17.66 -2.62 -4.75
CA ASP A 98 -17.72 -3.93 -5.39
C ASP A 98 -17.41 -5.01 -4.36
N SER A 99 -18.45 -5.38 -3.64
CA SER A 99 -18.44 -6.45 -2.65
C SER A 99 -18.16 -7.83 -3.25
N GLY A 100 -18.32 -8.02 -4.56
CA GLY A 100 -17.99 -9.26 -5.27
C GLY A 100 -16.53 -9.32 -5.75
N GLY A 101 -15.84 -8.19 -5.86
CA GLY A 101 -14.45 -8.13 -6.33
C GLY A 101 -14.24 -8.35 -7.83
N VAL A 102 -15.30 -8.29 -8.63
CA VAL A 102 -15.35 -8.71 -10.05
C VAL A 102 -15.65 -7.56 -11.04
N HIS A 103 -15.73 -6.32 -10.56
CA HIS A 103 -16.02 -5.11 -11.33
C HIS A 103 -14.82 -4.16 -11.41
N ALA A 104 -13.68 -4.68 -11.89
CA ALA A 104 -12.43 -3.93 -11.99
C ALA A 104 -12.54 -2.62 -12.80
N VAL A 105 -13.32 -2.60 -13.89
CA VAL A 105 -13.46 -1.43 -14.77
C VAL A 105 -14.12 -0.27 -14.01
N GLU A 106 -15.23 -0.52 -13.33
CA GLU A 106 -15.96 0.47 -12.54
C GLU A 106 -15.08 1.04 -11.41
N ARG A 107 -14.32 0.19 -10.72
CA ARG A 107 -13.37 0.62 -9.67
C ARG A 107 -12.25 1.49 -10.24
N ALA A 108 -11.71 1.13 -11.39
CA ALA A 108 -10.65 1.90 -12.06
C ALA A 108 -11.15 3.27 -12.53
N ILE A 109 -12.33 3.35 -13.13
CA ILE A 109 -12.98 4.61 -13.52
C ILE A 109 -13.22 5.49 -12.29
N ALA A 110 -13.75 4.90 -11.21
CA ALA A 110 -14.00 5.61 -9.96
C ALA A 110 -12.72 6.16 -9.33
N ALA A 111 -11.63 5.40 -9.38
CA ALA A 111 -10.32 5.83 -8.89
C ALA A 111 -9.77 6.98 -9.75
N ALA A 112 -9.86 6.89 -11.08
CA ALA A 112 -9.43 7.93 -12.00
C ALA A 112 -10.19 9.24 -11.80
N LEU A 113 -11.52 9.18 -11.69
CA LEU A 113 -12.39 10.34 -11.47
C LEU A 113 -12.06 11.02 -10.13
N ARG A 114 -11.98 10.24 -9.04
CA ARG A 114 -11.62 10.76 -7.71
C ARG A 114 -10.23 11.36 -7.69
N SER A 115 -9.24 10.69 -8.28
CA SER A 115 -7.86 11.18 -8.35
C SER A 115 -7.75 12.52 -9.06
N CYS A 116 -8.47 12.71 -10.17
CA CYS A 116 -8.45 13.96 -10.92
C CYS A 116 -8.97 15.14 -10.06
N PHE A 117 -10.14 15.00 -9.45
CA PHE A 117 -10.73 16.04 -8.61
C PHE A 117 -9.98 16.24 -7.29
N ALA A 118 -9.46 15.17 -6.68
CA ALA A 118 -8.67 15.26 -5.45
C ALA A 118 -7.40 16.08 -5.66
N ARG A 119 -6.74 15.92 -6.80
CA ARG A 119 -5.52 16.67 -7.14
C ARG A 119 -5.83 18.15 -7.42
N VAL A 120 -6.79 18.43 -8.30
CA VAL A 120 -7.06 19.81 -8.74
C VAL A 120 -7.70 20.64 -7.63
N PHE A 121 -8.56 20.04 -6.81
CA PHE A 121 -9.31 20.73 -5.75
C PHE A 121 -8.84 20.32 -4.34
N ALA A 122 -7.57 19.94 -4.19
CA ALA A 122 -7.02 19.45 -2.92
C ALA A 122 -7.27 20.42 -1.75
N GLY A 123 -7.03 21.72 -1.99
CA GLY A 123 -7.17 22.78 -1.00
C GLY A 123 -8.60 23.29 -0.75
N ASP A 124 -9.59 22.85 -1.52
CA ASP A 124 -10.98 23.27 -1.33
C ASP A 124 -11.70 22.51 -0.22
N ASP A 125 -12.77 23.07 0.34
CA ASP A 125 -13.64 22.33 1.25
C ASP A 125 -14.48 21.27 0.49
N TRP A 126 -14.89 20.21 1.18
CA TRP A 126 -15.64 19.08 0.61
C TRP A 126 -16.99 19.48 0.01
N LYS A 127 -17.64 20.49 0.59
CA LYS A 127 -18.97 20.98 0.18
C LYS A 127 -18.90 22.20 -0.74
N ARG A 128 -17.70 22.75 -0.97
CA ARG A 128 -17.53 23.87 -1.89
C ARG A 128 -17.77 23.39 -3.32
N PRO A 129 -18.53 24.13 -4.15
CA PRO A 129 -18.66 23.83 -5.56
C PRO A 129 -17.29 23.86 -6.25
N CYS A 130 -16.96 22.80 -6.98
CA CYS A 130 -15.77 22.72 -7.80
C CYS A 130 -16.03 23.51 -9.08
N ASP A 131 -15.15 24.45 -9.41
CA ASP A 131 -15.21 25.14 -10.70
C ASP A 131 -14.54 24.28 -11.78
N GLN A 132 -15.34 23.63 -12.63
CA GLN A 132 -14.84 22.75 -13.70
C GLN A 132 -13.92 23.49 -14.69
N ARG A 133 -13.99 24.84 -14.76
CA ARG A 133 -13.12 25.63 -15.63
C ARG A 133 -11.67 25.66 -15.15
N GLN A 134 -11.42 25.33 -13.89
CA GLN A 134 -10.08 25.19 -13.33
C GLN A 134 -9.39 23.90 -13.79
N LEU A 135 -10.14 22.92 -14.31
CA LEU A 135 -9.55 21.74 -14.93
C LEU A 135 -8.80 22.13 -16.22
N PRO A 136 -7.50 21.83 -16.34
CA PRO A 136 -6.76 21.85 -17.60
C PRO A 136 -7.51 21.14 -18.73
N GLU A 137 -7.29 21.56 -19.98
CA GLU A 137 -8.03 21.07 -21.14
C GLU A 137 -8.01 19.54 -21.27
N ALA A 138 -6.82 18.93 -21.18
CA ALA A 138 -6.66 17.48 -21.27
C ALA A 138 -7.39 16.74 -20.14
N GLU A 139 -7.34 17.28 -18.93
CA GLU A 139 -7.95 16.66 -17.75
C GLU A 139 -9.47 16.83 -17.76
N ARG A 140 -9.97 17.96 -18.28
CA ARG A 140 -11.39 18.18 -18.53
C ARG A 140 -11.92 17.22 -19.58
N ALA A 141 -11.17 16.98 -20.66
CA ALA A 141 -11.49 15.96 -21.66
C ALA A 141 -11.47 14.54 -21.05
N ALA A 142 -10.52 14.25 -20.17
CA ALA A 142 -10.48 12.98 -19.45
C ALA A 142 -11.70 12.78 -18.54
N VAL A 143 -12.09 13.81 -17.77
CA VAL A 143 -13.28 13.76 -16.91
C VAL A 143 -14.54 13.56 -17.75
N ARG A 144 -14.67 14.25 -18.89
CA ARG A 144 -15.78 14.02 -19.82
C ARG A 144 -15.78 12.60 -20.36
N GLY A 145 -14.64 12.09 -20.83
CA GLY A 145 -14.53 10.73 -21.36
C GLY A 145 -14.86 9.66 -20.31
N LEU A 146 -14.46 9.86 -19.04
CA LEU A 146 -14.86 8.99 -17.93
C LEU A 146 -16.37 9.06 -17.67
N ALA A 147 -16.94 10.26 -17.67
CA ALA A 147 -18.37 10.48 -17.48
C ALA A 147 -19.20 9.80 -18.57
N GLU A 148 -18.85 10.01 -19.84
CA GLU A 148 -19.48 9.35 -20.99
C GLU A 148 -19.35 7.82 -20.90
N TRP A 149 -18.21 7.31 -20.45
CA TRP A 149 -18.04 5.88 -20.25
C TRP A 149 -18.93 5.32 -19.14
N ILE A 150 -19.11 6.05 -18.03
CA ILE A 150 -20.07 5.65 -16.99
C ILE A 150 -21.49 5.61 -17.57
N LEU A 151 -21.87 6.56 -18.43
CA LEU A 151 -23.15 6.51 -19.11
C LEU A 151 -23.30 5.29 -20.01
N GLU A 152 -22.25 4.90 -20.74
CA GLU A 152 -22.24 3.67 -21.55
C GLU A 152 -22.43 2.41 -20.70
N LEU A 153 -21.77 2.34 -19.53
CA LEU A 153 -21.97 1.24 -18.57
C LEU A 153 -23.40 1.22 -18.02
N THR A 154 -24.11 2.36 -18.06
CA THR A 154 -25.53 2.51 -17.68
C THR A 154 -26.49 2.42 -18.87
N SER A 155 -26.01 1.97 -20.03
CA SER A 155 -26.87 1.78 -21.21
C SER A 155 -27.97 0.74 -20.95
N PRO A 156 -29.17 0.89 -21.54
CA PRO A 156 -30.25 -0.10 -21.38
C PRO A 156 -29.82 -1.53 -21.69
N GLU A 157 -28.90 -1.72 -22.64
CA GLU A 157 -28.29 -3.01 -22.96
C GLU A 157 -27.49 -3.57 -21.77
N SER A 158 -26.61 -2.75 -21.18
CA SER A 158 -25.79 -3.10 -20.02
C SER A 158 -26.60 -3.34 -18.74
N LEU A 159 -27.79 -2.75 -18.66
CA LEU A 159 -28.69 -2.82 -17.51
C LEU A 159 -29.83 -3.84 -17.67
N SER A 160 -29.96 -4.44 -18.86
CA SER A 160 -31.06 -5.35 -19.20
C SER A 160 -31.02 -6.68 -18.44
N GLN A 161 -29.87 -7.07 -17.91
CA GLN A 161 -29.69 -8.31 -17.14
C GLN A 161 -29.15 -8.02 -15.74
N PRO A 162 -29.77 -8.59 -14.68
CA PRO A 162 -29.23 -8.53 -13.34
C PRO A 162 -27.81 -9.11 -13.31
N CYS A 163 -26.86 -8.34 -12.78
CA CYS A 163 -25.49 -8.79 -12.69
C CYS A 163 -25.35 -9.90 -11.65
N SER A 164 -25.11 -11.12 -12.13
CA SER A 164 -24.97 -12.32 -11.31
C SER A 164 -23.68 -13.05 -11.65
N HIS A 165 -22.95 -13.47 -10.63
CA HIS A 165 -21.66 -14.16 -10.74
C HIS A 165 -21.81 -15.57 -10.21
N ARG A 166 -21.38 -16.56 -10.99
CA ARG A 166 -21.56 -17.97 -10.66
C ARG A 166 -20.23 -18.58 -10.25
N THR A 167 -20.24 -19.39 -9.20
CA THR A 167 -19.11 -20.23 -8.82
C THR A 167 -19.61 -21.65 -8.56
N PRO A 168 -19.02 -22.69 -9.18
CA PRO A 168 -19.47 -24.07 -8.98
C PRO A 168 -19.29 -24.47 -7.52
N THR A 169 -20.30 -25.15 -6.96
CA THR A 169 -20.15 -25.78 -5.65
C THR A 169 -19.30 -27.03 -5.75
N ARG A 170 -18.63 -27.38 -4.65
CA ARG A 170 -17.70 -28.51 -4.57
C ARG A 170 -17.92 -29.29 -3.29
N ASN A 171 -17.47 -30.55 -3.29
CA ASN A 171 -17.37 -31.31 -2.04
C ASN A 171 -16.13 -30.85 -1.27
N ASP A 172 -16.16 -30.95 0.06
CA ASP A 172 -15.08 -30.50 0.94
C ASP A 172 -13.72 -31.15 0.65
N ALA A 173 -13.71 -32.34 0.03
CA ALA A 173 -12.49 -33.07 -0.32
C ALA A 173 -11.98 -32.79 -1.75
N ASP A 174 -12.77 -32.13 -2.60
CA ASP A 174 -12.36 -31.87 -3.98
C ASP A 174 -11.28 -30.78 -4.01
N PRO A 175 -10.18 -30.95 -4.76
CA PRO A 175 -9.15 -29.94 -4.89
C PRO A 175 -9.71 -28.66 -5.51
N ILE A 176 -9.18 -27.53 -5.09
CA ILE A 176 -9.47 -26.22 -5.65
C ILE A 176 -8.44 -25.92 -6.73
N GLU A 177 -8.88 -25.83 -7.97
CA GLU A 177 -8.05 -25.31 -9.06
C GLU A 177 -8.28 -23.81 -9.22
N LEU A 178 -7.24 -23.02 -8.98
CA LEU A 178 -7.20 -21.58 -9.18
C LEU A 178 -6.27 -21.23 -10.33
N GLU A 179 -6.73 -20.33 -11.18
CA GLU A 179 -5.92 -19.72 -12.23
C GLU A 179 -5.76 -18.23 -11.93
N VAL A 180 -4.52 -17.73 -11.98
CA VAL A 180 -4.19 -16.32 -11.85
C VAL A 180 -3.53 -15.87 -13.14
N VAL A 181 -4.17 -14.94 -13.83
CA VAL A 181 -3.71 -14.40 -15.12
C VAL A 181 -3.46 -12.90 -14.97
N SER A 182 -2.35 -12.41 -15.51
CA SER A 182 -1.97 -10.99 -15.42
C SER A 182 -1.42 -10.45 -16.74
N ASP A 183 -1.63 -9.16 -16.99
CA ASP A 183 -1.14 -8.46 -18.18
C ASP A 183 -0.83 -6.98 -17.92
N ALA A 184 0.18 -6.45 -18.61
CA ALA A 184 0.57 -5.04 -18.53
C ALA A 184 0.67 -4.36 -19.90
N SER A 185 -0.11 -3.29 -20.10
CA SER A 185 -0.02 -2.45 -21.30
C SER A 185 1.01 -1.33 -21.15
N ALA A 186 0.97 -0.34 -22.06
CA ALA A 186 1.74 0.90 -21.91
C ALA A 186 1.07 1.91 -20.95
N THR A 187 -0.22 1.73 -20.64
CA THR A 187 -1.04 2.71 -19.92
C THR A 187 -1.60 2.19 -18.62
N GLY A 188 -1.69 0.88 -18.44
CA GLY A 188 -2.29 0.25 -17.28
C GLY A 188 -1.97 -1.23 -17.15
N ALA A 189 -2.65 -1.84 -16.20
CA ALA A 189 -2.41 -3.20 -15.75
C ALA A 189 -3.73 -3.88 -15.42
N GLY A 190 -3.78 -5.19 -15.63
CA GLY A 190 -4.95 -6.02 -15.37
C GLY A 190 -4.58 -7.39 -14.80
N TYR A 191 -5.46 -7.95 -13.99
CA TYR A 191 -5.39 -9.37 -13.62
C TYR A 191 -6.78 -9.97 -13.45
N VAL A 192 -6.84 -11.29 -13.57
CA VAL A 192 -8.04 -12.12 -13.36
C VAL A 192 -7.66 -13.32 -12.50
N ILE A 193 -8.51 -13.64 -11.53
CA ILE A 193 -8.42 -14.83 -10.69
C ILE A 193 -9.70 -15.65 -10.91
N SER A 194 -9.54 -16.89 -11.35
CA SER A 194 -10.62 -17.78 -11.72
C SER A 194 -10.54 -19.09 -10.97
N VAL A 195 -11.70 -19.64 -10.59
CA VAL A 195 -11.82 -21.06 -10.23
C VAL A 195 -12.07 -21.85 -11.51
N ILE A 196 -11.35 -22.95 -11.70
CA ILE A 196 -11.56 -23.85 -12.82
C ILE A 196 -12.58 -24.92 -12.41
N GLY A 197 -13.68 -25.02 -13.16
CA GLY A 197 -14.69 -26.07 -13.00
C GLY A 197 -14.19 -27.42 -13.48
N LYS A 198 -14.90 -28.50 -13.11
CA LYS A 198 -14.56 -29.88 -13.55
C LYS A 198 -14.67 -30.07 -15.07
N ASP A 199 -15.43 -29.19 -15.73
CA ASP A 199 -15.60 -29.10 -17.18
C ASP A 199 -14.51 -28.24 -17.85
N GLY A 200 -13.58 -27.66 -17.08
CA GLY A 200 -12.55 -26.73 -17.56
C GLY A 200 -13.05 -25.30 -17.73
N THR A 201 -14.32 -25.00 -17.38
CA THR A 201 -14.87 -23.64 -17.47
C THR A 201 -14.22 -22.74 -16.41
N ARG A 202 -13.89 -21.51 -16.80
CA ARG A 202 -13.34 -20.48 -15.91
C ARG A 202 -14.48 -19.70 -15.25
N TYR A 203 -14.46 -19.66 -13.93
CA TYR A 203 -15.38 -18.85 -13.13
C TYR A 203 -14.60 -17.76 -12.40
N VAL A 204 -14.70 -16.52 -12.90
CA VAL A 204 -13.99 -15.37 -12.30
C VAL A 204 -14.51 -15.12 -10.89
N ILE A 205 -13.59 -15.17 -9.92
CA ILE A 205 -13.90 -14.89 -8.51
C ILE A 205 -13.30 -13.57 -8.03
N ALA A 206 -12.30 -13.04 -8.74
CA ALA A 206 -11.78 -11.70 -8.53
C ALA A 206 -11.08 -11.22 -9.79
N ASN A 207 -11.12 -9.91 -10.05
CA ASN A 207 -10.29 -9.28 -11.06
C ASN A 207 -9.78 -7.93 -10.56
N GLY A 208 -8.81 -7.34 -11.25
CA GLY A 208 -8.27 -6.04 -10.92
C GLY A 208 -7.79 -5.30 -12.14
N ALA A 209 -7.93 -3.97 -12.12
CA ALA A 209 -7.41 -3.10 -13.16
C ALA A 209 -7.01 -1.74 -12.56
N TRP A 210 -5.93 -1.17 -13.05
CA TRP A 210 -5.49 0.16 -12.66
C TRP A 210 -4.66 0.83 -13.75
N ARG A 211 -4.58 2.16 -13.67
CA ARG A 211 -3.74 2.98 -14.53
C ARG A 211 -2.32 3.03 -13.99
N PHE A 212 -1.33 3.04 -14.87
CA PHE A 212 0.04 3.37 -14.49
C PHE A 212 0.21 4.87 -14.21
N THR A 213 0.96 5.18 -13.16
CA THR A 213 1.45 6.53 -12.89
C THR A 213 2.43 6.98 -13.97
N SER A 214 2.74 8.28 -14.04
CA SER A 214 3.75 8.80 -14.98
C SER A 214 5.08 8.06 -14.85
N ALA A 215 5.53 7.77 -13.63
CA ALA A 215 6.76 7.02 -13.37
C ALA A 215 6.70 5.57 -13.88
N GLN A 216 5.59 4.87 -13.64
CA GLN A 216 5.42 3.48 -14.03
C GLN A 216 5.40 3.28 -15.55
N ARG A 217 4.91 4.27 -16.30
CA ARG A 217 4.88 4.22 -17.77
C ARG A 217 6.28 4.23 -18.39
N VAL A 218 7.29 4.73 -17.67
CA VAL A 218 8.70 4.75 -18.13
C VAL A 218 9.40 3.40 -17.91
N TYR A 219 8.83 2.51 -17.10
CA TYR A 219 9.45 1.20 -16.86
C TYR A 219 9.59 0.41 -18.15
N HIS A 220 10.62 -0.43 -18.25
CA HIS A 220 10.71 -1.39 -19.33
C HIS A 220 9.48 -2.32 -19.32
N SER A 221 9.00 -2.75 -20.49
CA SER A 221 7.79 -3.60 -20.63
C SER A 221 7.83 -4.82 -19.72
N ASN A 222 8.89 -5.62 -19.78
CA ASN A 222 9.06 -6.82 -18.93
C ASN A 222 9.00 -6.51 -17.41
N ARG A 223 9.42 -5.31 -16.98
CA ARG A 223 9.32 -4.92 -15.57
C ARG A 223 7.88 -4.58 -15.20
N ARG A 224 7.12 -3.96 -16.09
CA ARG A 224 5.68 -3.72 -15.88
C ARG A 224 4.96 -5.06 -15.75
N GLU A 225 5.18 -5.97 -16.68
CA GLU A 225 4.61 -7.33 -16.67
C GLU A 225 4.89 -8.07 -15.37
N LEU A 226 6.16 -8.09 -14.94
CA LEU A 226 6.55 -8.73 -13.68
C LEU A 226 5.89 -8.07 -12.46
N ALA A 227 5.77 -6.74 -12.45
CA ALA A 227 5.13 -6.02 -11.36
C ALA A 227 3.62 -6.30 -11.28
N VAL A 228 2.94 -6.40 -12.43
CA VAL A 228 1.52 -6.78 -12.47
C VAL A 228 1.32 -8.23 -12.05
N CYS A 229 2.17 -9.14 -12.51
CA CYS A 229 2.15 -10.53 -12.07
C CYS A 229 2.34 -10.64 -10.55
N CYS A 230 3.27 -9.87 -9.98
CA CYS A 230 3.45 -9.81 -8.52
C CYS A 230 2.17 -9.37 -7.81
N LYS A 231 1.49 -8.33 -8.30
CA LYS A 231 0.22 -7.85 -7.73
C LYS A 231 -0.92 -8.87 -7.86
N ALA A 232 -0.98 -9.61 -8.97
CA ALA A 232 -1.96 -10.67 -9.17
C ALA A 232 -1.75 -11.83 -8.18
N VAL A 233 -0.49 -12.25 -7.97
CA VAL A 233 -0.13 -13.28 -6.98
C VAL A 233 -0.43 -12.80 -5.55
N GLN A 234 -0.17 -11.52 -5.23
CA GLN A 234 -0.55 -10.93 -3.94
C GLN A 234 -2.05 -10.98 -3.70
N ALA A 235 -2.87 -10.62 -4.71
CA ALA A 235 -4.32 -10.71 -4.59
C ALA A 235 -4.81 -12.15 -4.36
N ALA A 236 -4.17 -13.15 -4.99
CA ALA A 236 -4.45 -14.56 -4.73
C ALA A 236 -4.03 -14.99 -3.32
N ALA A 237 -2.86 -14.53 -2.85
CA ALA A 237 -2.38 -14.77 -1.49
C ALA A 237 -3.32 -14.21 -0.43
N ASP A 238 -3.80 -12.98 -0.60
CA ASP A 238 -4.78 -12.35 0.29
C ASP A 238 -6.10 -13.14 0.35
N LEU A 239 -6.61 -13.54 -0.82
CA LEU A 239 -7.84 -14.33 -0.94
C LEU A 239 -7.72 -15.67 -0.21
N LEU A 240 -6.61 -16.40 -0.45
CA LEU A 240 -6.37 -17.70 0.16
C LEU A 240 -6.04 -17.60 1.66
N SER A 241 -5.34 -16.55 2.08
CA SER A 241 -5.11 -16.24 3.50
C SER A 241 -6.43 -16.02 4.23
N HIS A 242 -7.34 -15.22 3.64
CA HIS A 242 -8.66 -15.01 4.20
C HIS A 242 -9.44 -16.31 4.30
N PHE A 243 -9.44 -17.12 3.24
CA PHE A 243 -10.11 -18.41 3.21
C PHE A 243 -9.54 -19.38 4.27
N LYS A 244 -8.22 -19.41 4.46
CA LYS A 244 -7.55 -20.18 5.53
C LYS A 244 -8.01 -19.74 6.91
N SER A 245 -8.11 -18.44 7.14
CA SER A 245 -8.48 -17.89 8.45
C SER A 245 -9.92 -18.19 8.88
N LYS A 246 -10.80 -18.51 7.92
CA LYS A 246 -12.24 -18.75 8.13
C LYS A 246 -12.67 -20.20 8.00
N SER A 247 -11.80 -21.08 7.48
CA SER A 247 -12.08 -22.50 7.31
C SER A 247 -11.44 -23.33 8.44
N THR A 248 -12.11 -24.40 8.87
CA THR A 248 -11.59 -25.37 9.86
C THR A 248 -10.52 -26.31 9.28
N GLY A 249 -10.26 -26.20 7.97
CA GLY A 249 -9.24 -26.88 7.20
C GLY A 249 -9.37 -26.46 5.74
N LEU A 250 -8.24 -26.27 5.05
CA LEU A 250 -8.26 -25.97 3.62
C LEU A 250 -8.27 -27.27 2.83
N PRO A 251 -9.15 -27.40 1.82
CA PRO A 251 -8.99 -28.44 0.81
C PRO A 251 -7.67 -28.24 0.05
N PRO A 252 -7.15 -29.29 -0.61
CA PRO A 252 -6.01 -29.18 -1.51
C PRO A 252 -6.17 -28.02 -2.50
N ILE A 253 -5.15 -27.19 -2.68
CA ILE A 253 -5.18 -26.06 -3.60
C ILE A 253 -4.11 -26.24 -4.67
N HIS A 254 -4.55 -26.25 -5.92
CA HIS A 254 -3.71 -26.20 -7.10
C HIS A 254 -3.82 -24.80 -7.71
N LEU A 255 -2.71 -24.07 -7.77
CA LEU A 255 -2.65 -22.71 -8.27
C LEU A 255 -1.83 -22.68 -9.55
N VAL A 256 -2.39 -22.15 -10.64
CA VAL A 256 -1.67 -21.93 -11.89
C VAL A 256 -1.53 -20.44 -12.15
N VAL A 257 -0.30 -19.95 -12.16
CA VAL A 257 0.04 -18.57 -12.50
C VAL A 257 0.40 -18.49 -13.97
N ARG A 258 -0.34 -17.70 -14.74
CA ARG A 258 -0.22 -17.57 -16.20
C ARG A 258 0.13 -16.14 -16.62
N SER A 259 1.05 -16.02 -17.56
CA SER A 259 1.41 -14.75 -18.21
C SER A 259 1.84 -15.03 -19.65
N ASP A 260 1.55 -14.12 -20.57
CA ASP A 260 2.06 -14.18 -21.95
C ASP A 260 3.46 -13.57 -22.08
N ASN A 261 3.97 -12.94 -21.02
CA ASN A 261 5.33 -12.44 -20.97
C ASN A 261 6.32 -13.55 -20.64
N ARG A 262 6.99 -14.09 -21.67
CA ARG A 262 8.03 -15.12 -21.51
C ARG A 262 9.13 -14.77 -20.50
N PRO A 263 9.69 -13.54 -20.46
CA PRO A 263 10.66 -13.16 -19.44
C PRO A 263 10.14 -13.33 -18.01
N THR A 264 8.93 -12.86 -17.71
CA THR A 264 8.28 -13.04 -16.40
C THR A 264 8.20 -14.52 -16.05
N VAL A 265 7.66 -15.35 -16.95
CA VAL A 265 7.54 -16.81 -16.73
C VAL A 265 8.90 -17.46 -16.46
N ALA A 266 9.91 -17.17 -17.29
CA ALA A 266 11.25 -17.70 -17.11
C ALA A 266 11.83 -17.31 -15.75
N TRP A 267 11.75 -16.04 -15.37
CA TRP A 267 12.27 -15.57 -14.09
C TRP A 267 11.57 -16.24 -12.88
N LEU A 268 10.27 -16.49 -12.99
CA LEU A 268 9.49 -17.18 -11.97
C LEU A 268 9.85 -18.66 -11.82
N GLN A 269 10.22 -19.30 -12.93
CA GLN A 269 10.75 -20.66 -12.95
C GLN A 269 12.21 -20.74 -12.46
N GLY A 270 12.83 -19.61 -12.11
CA GLY A 270 14.24 -19.54 -11.71
C GLY A 270 15.21 -19.54 -12.90
N GLU A 271 14.70 -19.34 -14.10
CA GLU A 271 15.43 -19.33 -15.36
C GLU A 271 15.60 -17.90 -15.91
N GLY A 272 16.45 -17.73 -16.93
CA GLY A 272 16.57 -16.48 -17.67
C GLY A 272 17.55 -15.45 -17.08
N ALA A 273 18.15 -14.65 -17.95
CA ALA A 273 19.07 -13.59 -17.56
C ALA A 273 18.31 -12.31 -17.21
N VAL A 274 18.66 -11.69 -16.08
CA VAL A 274 18.17 -10.34 -15.73
C VAL A 274 19.02 -9.29 -16.44
N SER A 275 18.42 -8.15 -16.80
CA SER A 275 19.05 -7.01 -17.50
C SER A 275 20.49 -6.69 -17.06
N ARG A 276 21.32 -6.18 -17.99
CA ARG A 276 22.70 -5.73 -17.73
C ARG A 276 22.75 -4.37 -17.01
N SER A 277 21.69 -3.58 -17.04
CA SER A 277 21.61 -2.30 -16.33
C SER A 277 21.49 -2.53 -14.82
N SER A 278 22.36 -1.91 -14.03
CA SER A 278 22.44 -2.15 -12.57
C SER A 278 21.22 -1.65 -11.79
N LEU A 279 20.49 -0.65 -12.30
CA LEU A 279 19.26 -0.16 -11.69
C LEU A 279 18.08 -1.07 -12.05
N GLU A 280 17.91 -1.38 -13.33
CA GLU A 280 16.83 -2.25 -13.82
C GLU A 280 16.94 -3.65 -13.23
N ARG A 281 18.16 -4.19 -13.18
CA ARG A 281 18.44 -5.48 -12.53
C ARG A 281 18.04 -5.50 -11.07
N ARG A 282 18.30 -4.42 -10.32
CA ARG A 282 17.93 -4.34 -8.90
C ARG A 282 16.42 -4.29 -8.71
N ALA A 283 15.71 -3.51 -9.53
CA ALA A 283 14.26 -3.43 -9.48
C ALA A 283 13.64 -4.80 -9.77
N VAL A 284 14.01 -5.45 -10.88
CA VAL A 284 13.54 -6.80 -11.25
C VAL A 284 13.82 -7.82 -10.15
N LEU A 285 15.04 -7.88 -9.62
CA LEU A 285 15.39 -8.83 -8.55
C LEU A 285 14.58 -8.61 -7.27
N ARG A 286 14.23 -7.37 -6.93
CA ARG A 286 13.40 -7.09 -5.75
C ARG A 286 11.96 -7.52 -5.97
N THR A 287 11.40 -7.26 -7.15
CA THR A 287 10.06 -7.76 -7.48
C THR A 287 10.03 -9.28 -7.49
N LEU A 288 11.08 -9.95 -8.00
CA LEU A 288 11.20 -11.41 -7.92
C LEU A 288 11.29 -11.92 -6.49
N ASN A 289 12.02 -11.24 -5.60
CA ASN A 289 12.06 -11.62 -4.19
C ASN A 289 10.69 -11.47 -3.51
N ALA A 290 10.00 -10.35 -3.73
CA ALA A 290 8.66 -10.15 -3.19
C ALA A 290 7.69 -11.23 -3.69
N LEU A 291 7.71 -11.50 -5.00
CA LEU A 291 6.87 -12.52 -5.61
C LEU A 291 7.23 -13.92 -5.08
N LYS A 292 8.51 -14.20 -4.87
CA LYS A 292 8.95 -15.44 -4.20
C LYS A 292 8.37 -15.56 -2.79
N ASP A 293 8.41 -14.49 -1.99
CA ASP A 293 7.85 -14.49 -0.63
C ASP A 293 6.34 -14.82 -0.67
N GLU A 294 5.59 -14.25 -1.62
CA GLU A 294 4.17 -14.57 -1.83
C GLU A 294 3.95 -16.02 -2.27
N LEU A 295 4.77 -16.54 -3.20
CA LEU A 295 4.68 -17.94 -3.66
C LEU A 295 5.04 -18.93 -2.54
N ASP A 296 6.05 -18.62 -1.73
CA ASP A 296 6.43 -19.43 -0.58
C ASP A 296 5.32 -19.43 0.49
N PHE A 297 4.67 -18.28 0.70
CA PHE A 297 3.47 -18.20 1.53
C PHE A 297 2.32 -19.04 0.96
N LEU A 298 2.03 -18.94 -0.33
CA LEU A 298 1.02 -19.74 -1.00
C LEU A 298 1.31 -21.24 -0.89
N ARG A 299 2.56 -21.68 -1.10
CA ARG A 299 3.00 -23.08 -0.88
C ARG A 299 2.75 -23.54 0.55
N SER A 300 2.97 -22.66 1.54
CA SER A 300 2.70 -22.97 2.96
C SER A 300 1.21 -23.13 3.27
N ILE A 301 0.34 -22.53 2.44
CA ILE A 301 -1.12 -22.63 2.54
C ILE A 301 -1.65 -23.86 1.83
N SER A 302 -1.15 -24.16 0.63
CA SER A 302 -1.67 -25.23 -0.24
C SER A 302 -1.47 -26.63 0.32
N GLY A 303 -0.55 -26.84 1.27
CA GLY A 303 -0.24 -28.14 1.87
C GLY A 303 0.56 -29.06 0.92
N GLY A 304 1.49 -29.85 1.44
CA GLY A 304 2.40 -30.69 0.62
C GLY A 304 1.81 -32.00 0.11
N GLY A 305 0.49 -32.10 -0.09
CA GLY A 305 -0.21 -33.33 -0.50
C GLY A 305 -0.23 -33.56 -2.02
N GLN A 306 -0.57 -34.78 -2.46
CA GLN A 306 -0.86 -35.06 -3.87
C GLN A 306 -2.05 -34.20 -4.35
N GLY A 307 -1.86 -33.47 -5.45
CA GLY A 307 -2.86 -32.54 -6.00
C GLY A 307 -2.72 -31.09 -5.52
N CYS A 308 -1.76 -30.80 -4.63
CA CYS A 308 -1.40 -29.44 -4.24
C CYS A 308 -0.16 -28.99 -5.00
N GLY A 309 -0.18 -27.78 -5.55
CA GLY A 309 0.96 -27.29 -6.31
C GLY A 309 0.79 -25.84 -6.74
N ILE A 310 1.93 -25.21 -7.04
CA ILE A 310 1.95 -23.95 -7.79
C ILE A 310 2.65 -24.24 -9.11
N GLU A 311 1.93 -24.04 -10.20
CA GLU A 311 2.44 -24.11 -11.55
C GLU A 311 2.57 -22.70 -12.13
N ILE A 312 3.60 -22.51 -12.94
CA ILE A 312 3.86 -21.25 -13.63
C ILE A 312 3.95 -21.57 -15.11
N GLU A 313 3.06 -20.99 -15.90
CA GLU A 313 2.89 -21.32 -17.30
C GLU A 313 2.88 -20.07 -18.19
N HIS A 314 3.43 -20.23 -19.39
CA HIS A 314 3.25 -19.24 -20.45
C HIS A 314 1.96 -19.53 -21.22
N ILE A 315 1.15 -18.50 -21.44
CA ILE A 315 -0.03 -18.56 -22.31
C ILE A 315 0.15 -17.70 -23.56
N ALA A 316 -0.56 -18.04 -24.64
CA ALA A 316 -0.61 -17.16 -25.81
C ALA A 316 -1.42 -15.90 -25.48
N GLY A 317 -1.05 -14.75 -26.04
CA GLY A 317 -1.79 -13.49 -25.81
C GLY A 317 -3.27 -13.56 -26.19
N THR A 318 -3.64 -14.38 -27.19
CA THR A 318 -5.06 -14.62 -27.54
C THR A 318 -5.85 -15.33 -26.45
N ALA A 319 -5.18 -16.12 -25.59
CA ALA A 319 -5.76 -16.75 -24.42
C ALA A 319 -5.67 -15.86 -23.16
N ASN A 320 -5.00 -14.70 -23.25
CA ASN A 320 -4.85 -13.70 -22.19
C ASN A 320 -5.83 -12.51 -22.36
N SER A 321 -6.88 -12.68 -23.16
CA SER A 321 -7.71 -11.57 -23.64
C SER A 321 -8.41 -10.78 -22.53
N GLU A 322 -8.82 -11.43 -21.44
CA GLU A 322 -9.48 -10.74 -20.33
C GLU A 322 -8.51 -9.83 -19.55
N ALA A 323 -7.32 -10.34 -19.19
CA ALA A 323 -6.33 -9.53 -18.49
C ALA A 323 -5.76 -8.43 -19.39
N ASP A 324 -5.52 -8.71 -20.68
CA ASP A 324 -5.13 -7.71 -21.69
C ASP A 324 -6.21 -6.63 -21.86
N GLY A 325 -7.48 -7.03 -21.93
CA GLY A 325 -8.60 -6.09 -21.97
C GLY A 325 -8.61 -5.17 -20.74
N LEU A 326 -8.38 -5.72 -19.55
CA LEU A 326 -8.28 -4.97 -18.30
C LEU A 326 -7.04 -4.06 -18.24
N SER A 327 -5.91 -4.47 -18.81
CA SER A 327 -4.68 -3.68 -18.82
C SER A 327 -4.77 -2.46 -19.76
N ARG A 328 -5.65 -2.52 -20.76
CA ARG A 328 -5.85 -1.50 -21.80
C ARG A 328 -7.03 -0.56 -21.58
N ILE A 329 -7.73 -0.66 -20.45
CA ILE A 329 -8.94 0.14 -20.18
C ILE A 329 -8.73 1.66 -20.35
N PHE A 330 -7.50 2.16 -20.14
CA PHE A 330 -7.16 3.58 -20.29
C PHE A 330 -6.56 3.96 -21.65
N GLU A 331 -6.48 3.04 -22.62
CA GLU A 331 -6.07 3.33 -24.01
C GLU A 331 -7.19 3.98 -24.83
N ARG A 332 -8.41 4.04 -24.28
CA ARG A 332 -9.56 4.73 -24.88
C ARG A 332 -9.21 6.17 -25.25
N LEU A 333 -9.56 6.57 -26.47
CA LEU A 333 -9.25 7.91 -26.98
C LEU A 333 -10.28 8.94 -26.53
N VAL A 334 -9.82 10.07 -26.01
CA VAL A 334 -10.64 11.24 -25.70
C VAL A 334 -10.29 12.40 -26.63
N PRO A 335 -11.30 13.16 -27.12
CA PRO A 335 -11.06 14.34 -27.93
C PRO A 335 -10.54 15.49 -27.06
N ILE A 336 -9.50 16.15 -27.53
CA ILE A 336 -8.99 17.41 -27.02
C ILE A 336 -9.06 18.46 -28.16
N GLY A 337 -8.94 19.75 -27.85
CA GLY A 337 -9.19 20.83 -28.80
C GLY A 337 -8.51 20.66 -30.17
N GLN A 338 -9.07 21.31 -31.19
CA GLN A 338 -8.59 21.28 -32.58
C GLN A 338 -8.59 19.86 -33.22
N GLY A 339 -9.47 18.96 -32.77
CA GLY A 339 -9.65 17.65 -33.38
C GLY A 339 -8.56 16.61 -33.03
N ARG A 340 -7.63 16.96 -32.13
CA ARG A 340 -6.62 16.03 -31.63
C ARG A 340 -7.28 15.02 -30.68
N LYS A 341 -6.81 13.77 -30.70
CA LYS A 341 -7.24 12.72 -29.76
C LYS A 341 -6.02 12.21 -29.00
N ILE A 342 -6.18 12.00 -27.70
CA ILE A 342 -5.15 11.40 -26.84
C ILE A 342 -5.76 10.25 -26.04
N THR A 343 -4.94 9.34 -25.53
CA THR A 343 -5.45 8.29 -24.65
C THR A 343 -5.97 8.89 -23.35
N LEU A 344 -6.94 8.23 -22.73
CA LEU A 344 -7.47 8.62 -21.43
C LEU A 344 -6.35 8.64 -20.37
N ALA A 345 -5.39 7.72 -20.47
CA ALA A 345 -4.21 7.73 -19.60
C ALA A 345 -3.34 8.98 -19.75
N ASP A 346 -3.08 9.44 -20.97
CA ASP A 346 -2.31 10.67 -21.24
C ASP A 346 -3.09 11.91 -20.77
N ALA A 347 -4.40 11.92 -21.00
CA ALA A 347 -5.28 13.00 -20.62
C ALA A 347 -5.31 13.20 -19.09
N LEU A 348 -5.36 12.10 -18.34
CA LEU A 348 -5.29 12.08 -16.87
C LEU A 348 -3.92 12.50 -16.30
N LEU A 349 -2.87 12.57 -17.12
CA LEU A 349 -1.54 13.04 -16.76
C LEU A 349 -1.27 14.48 -17.23
N GLY A 350 -2.31 15.21 -17.67
CA GLY A 350 -2.19 16.61 -18.09
C GLY A 350 -1.92 16.80 -19.58
N GLY A 351 -1.99 15.75 -20.41
CA GLY A 351 -1.90 15.85 -21.88
C GLY A 351 -0.51 16.18 -22.43
N SER A 352 0.54 16.02 -21.62
CA SER A 352 1.93 16.23 -22.03
C SER A 352 2.48 15.01 -22.76
N GLU A 353 2.93 15.18 -24.01
CA GLU A 353 3.81 14.22 -24.71
C GLU A 353 5.21 14.14 -24.05
N VAL A 354 5.54 15.12 -23.20
CA VAL A 354 6.77 15.13 -22.41
C VAL A 354 6.50 14.37 -21.12
N LEU A 355 7.09 13.18 -21.00
CA LEU A 355 7.24 12.47 -19.73
C LEU A 355 7.80 13.47 -18.70
N PRO A 356 7.07 13.79 -17.61
CA PRO A 356 7.55 14.74 -16.62
C PRO A 356 8.84 14.24 -15.98
N ASP A 357 9.74 15.17 -15.66
CA ASP A 357 11.01 14.90 -15.00
C ASP A 357 10.78 14.04 -13.75
N THR A 358 11.40 12.85 -13.74
CA THR A 358 11.12 11.73 -12.82
C THR A 358 11.47 11.98 -11.34
N ALA A 359 11.77 13.22 -10.94
CA ALA A 359 12.34 13.56 -9.65
C ALA A 359 11.30 13.85 -8.53
N GLU A 360 10.03 14.12 -8.84
CA GLU A 360 9.13 14.83 -7.90
C GLU A 360 7.76 14.19 -7.58
N TYR A 361 7.48 12.93 -7.94
CA TYR A 361 6.16 12.33 -7.65
C TYR A 361 6.20 11.14 -6.67
N PRO A 362 5.23 11.06 -5.74
CA PRO A 362 5.19 10.06 -4.68
C PRO A 362 4.84 8.65 -5.21
N ASP A 363 5.22 7.66 -4.40
CA ASP A 363 5.30 6.25 -4.68
C ASP A 363 3.92 5.55 -4.65
N VAL A 364 3.79 4.45 -5.39
CA VAL A 364 2.58 3.60 -5.49
C VAL A 364 2.38 2.72 -4.25
N PHE A 365 3.31 2.79 -3.30
CA PHE A 365 3.23 2.14 -1.99
C PHE A 365 3.10 3.13 -0.82
N ASP A 366 2.79 4.40 -1.07
CA ASP A 366 2.17 5.18 0.00
C ASP A 366 0.86 4.47 0.36
N GLU A 367 0.79 3.94 1.59
CA GLU A 367 -0.46 3.50 2.16
C GLU A 367 -1.48 4.64 1.97
N PRO A 368 -2.75 4.37 1.61
CA PRO A 368 -3.77 5.38 1.80
C PRO A 368 -3.60 5.85 3.23
N HIS A 369 -3.40 7.15 3.48
CA HIS A 369 -3.34 7.70 4.83
C HIS A 369 -4.51 7.11 5.62
N SER A 370 -4.21 6.07 6.39
CA SER A 370 -5.19 5.33 7.15
C SER A 370 -5.20 5.97 8.52
N ASP A 371 -5.65 7.22 8.52
CA ASP A 371 -6.41 7.77 9.62
C ASP A 371 -7.68 6.93 9.74
N ARG A 372 -7.53 5.72 10.30
CA ARG A 372 -8.49 4.84 10.98
C ARG A 372 -8.16 3.36 10.76
N ARG A 373 -7.46 2.78 11.75
CA ARG A 373 -7.94 1.55 12.39
C ARG A 373 -8.21 1.85 13.86
N GLY A 374 -9.46 1.63 14.24
CA GLY A 374 -9.89 1.66 15.63
C GLY A 374 -9.52 0.37 16.38
N ILE A 375 -9.62 0.50 17.70
CA ILE A 375 -9.90 -0.54 18.70
C ILE A 375 -8.95 -1.75 18.66
N SER A 376 -7.76 -1.54 19.23
CA SER A 376 -7.10 -2.56 20.05
C SER A 376 -6.32 -1.86 21.18
N TRP A 377 -7.10 -1.24 22.08
CA TRP A 377 -6.70 -1.01 23.46
C TRP A 377 -7.38 -2.10 24.28
N LEU A 378 -6.61 -3.05 24.82
CA LEU A 378 -6.73 -3.58 26.19
C LEU A 378 -5.80 -4.78 26.42
N MET A 379 -5.18 -4.73 27.62
CA MET A 379 -4.46 -5.78 28.38
C MET A 379 -2.92 -5.74 28.24
N THR A 380 -2.17 -5.04 29.13
CA THR A 380 -1.66 -5.41 30.49
C THR A 380 -0.51 -6.42 30.43
N GLU A 381 0.58 -6.40 31.20
CA GLU A 381 1.03 -5.68 32.41
C GLU A 381 2.55 -5.95 32.60
N ALA A 382 3.19 -5.14 33.45
CA ALA A 382 4.43 -5.40 34.20
C ALA A 382 5.78 -5.53 33.46
N ASP A 383 6.69 -4.57 33.68
CA ASP A 383 7.83 -4.84 34.57
C ASP A 383 8.49 -3.55 35.05
N GLU A 384 8.52 -3.38 36.37
CA GLU A 384 9.36 -2.42 37.09
C GLU A 384 10.82 -2.89 37.05
N ARG A 385 11.74 -2.07 36.54
CA ARG A 385 13.15 -2.13 36.96
C ARG A 385 13.75 -0.75 37.16
N VAL A 386 13.89 -0.41 38.44
CA VAL A 386 14.82 0.56 38.99
C VAL A 386 16.25 0.22 38.54
N CYS A 387 16.97 1.17 37.95
CA CYS A 387 18.43 1.18 37.97
C CYS A 387 19.01 2.59 37.73
N GLN A 388 19.41 3.24 38.82
CA GLN A 388 20.52 4.19 39.00
C GLN A 388 20.80 5.26 37.93
N GLN A 389 20.34 6.46 38.30
CA GLN A 389 20.62 7.85 37.87
C GLN A 389 21.77 8.09 36.88
N VAL A 390 21.40 8.58 35.69
CA VAL A 390 22.01 9.82 35.17
C VAL A 390 21.41 10.95 35.98
N ASP A 391 22.24 11.77 36.61
CA ASP A 391 21.73 12.95 37.32
C ASP A 391 21.24 13.98 36.30
N ILE A 392 19.94 13.93 36.01
CA ILE A 392 19.26 14.87 35.12
C ILE A 392 19.45 16.31 35.62
N PHE A 393 19.69 16.54 36.92
CA PHE A 393 19.95 17.85 37.48
C PHE A 393 21.32 18.39 37.08
N GLN A 394 22.29 17.52 36.80
CA GLN A 394 23.60 17.92 36.29
C GLN A 394 23.50 18.42 34.84
N ALA A 395 22.71 17.75 33.98
CA ALA A 395 22.42 18.21 32.62
C ALA A 395 21.61 19.52 32.59
N LEU A 396 20.72 19.71 33.57
CA LEU A 396 19.93 20.93 33.72
C LEU A 396 20.77 22.15 34.14
N SER A 397 21.88 21.93 34.86
CA SER A 397 22.76 23.02 35.31
C SER A 397 23.47 23.73 34.13
N TYR A 398 23.77 23.02 33.05
CA TYR A 398 24.39 23.57 31.84
C TYR A 398 23.40 24.34 30.95
N ILE A 399 22.11 23.97 30.95
CA ILE A 399 21.06 24.68 30.18
C ILE A 399 20.79 26.08 30.76
N HIS A 400 21.12 26.32 32.03
CA HIS A 400 20.91 27.59 32.72
C HIS A 400 22.09 28.59 32.65
N LEU A 401 23.28 28.16 32.21
CA LEU A 401 24.51 28.95 32.38
C LEU A 401 25.02 29.66 31.12
N ASP A 402 24.46 29.40 29.93
CA ASP A 402 24.92 30.07 28.72
C ASP A 402 23.88 31.05 28.12
N PRO A 403 23.97 32.35 28.45
CA PRO A 403 23.12 33.39 27.86
C PRO A 403 23.41 33.65 26.37
N THR A 404 24.40 33.01 25.76
CA THR A 404 24.65 33.10 24.30
C THR A 404 23.75 32.19 23.47
N LEU A 405 23.09 31.21 24.10
CA LEU A 405 22.07 30.35 23.47
C LEU A 405 20.77 31.09 23.07
N ASP A 406 20.56 32.31 23.56
CA ASP A 406 19.46 33.18 23.11
C ASP A 406 19.80 33.95 21.81
N GLY A 407 21.04 33.84 21.29
CA GLY A 407 21.56 34.67 20.19
C GLY A 407 21.80 33.97 18.84
N LEU A 408 21.66 32.65 18.72
CA LEU A 408 21.88 31.94 17.45
C LEU A 408 20.60 31.90 16.61
N PRO A 409 20.63 32.35 15.34
CA PRO A 409 19.49 32.27 14.43
C PRO A 409 19.34 30.82 13.93
N GLY A 410 18.73 29.97 14.75
CA GLY A 410 18.31 28.62 14.41
C GLY A 410 16.95 28.31 15.08
N PRO A 411 16.20 27.32 14.59
CA PRO A 411 15.00 26.88 15.30
C PRO A 411 15.42 26.47 16.72
N ALA A 412 14.88 27.14 17.74
CA ALA A 412 15.22 27.03 19.17
C ALA A 412 15.20 25.60 19.77
N ASP A 413 14.84 24.60 18.97
CA ASP A 413 14.84 23.17 19.31
C ASP A 413 16.19 22.47 18.99
N ALA A 414 17.08 23.10 18.21
CA ALA A 414 18.37 22.53 17.81
C ALA A 414 19.39 22.43 18.97
N ASP A 415 19.39 23.40 19.90
CA ASP A 415 20.47 23.55 20.88
C ASP A 415 20.42 22.55 22.06
N ALA A 416 19.22 22.17 22.51
CA ALA A 416 19.07 21.16 23.57
C ALA A 416 19.41 19.74 23.08
N VAL A 417 19.28 19.51 21.78
CA VAL A 417 19.52 18.21 21.13
C VAL A 417 21.00 18.07 20.74
N GLY A 418 21.67 19.16 20.36
CA GLY A 418 23.13 19.20 20.21
C GLY A 418 23.87 18.86 21.51
N LEU A 419 23.35 19.30 22.66
CA LEU A 419 23.88 18.98 24.00
C LEU A 419 23.71 17.50 24.42
N ALA A 420 22.72 16.79 23.87
CA ALA A 420 22.48 15.37 24.17
C ALA A 420 23.42 14.42 23.40
N VAL A 421 24.01 14.89 22.30
CA VAL A 421 24.85 14.10 21.39
C VAL A 421 26.33 14.54 21.45
N SER A 422 26.61 15.74 21.97
CA SER A 422 27.96 16.24 22.18
C SER A 422 28.50 15.82 23.56
N PRO A 423 29.79 15.48 23.67
CA PRO A 423 30.43 15.35 24.98
C PRO A 423 30.36 16.70 25.71
N LEU A 424 29.95 16.69 26.99
CA LEU A 424 29.98 17.87 27.84
C LEU A 424 31.44 18.20 28.14
N ASP A 425 31.89 19.40 27.79
CA ASP A 425 33.30 19.77 27.98
C ASP A 425 33.75 19.66 29.45
N ALA A 426 34.96 19.11 29.61
CA ALA A 426 35.79 18.99 30.82
C ALA A 426 35.53 17.86 31.84
N GLY A 427 34.77 16.81 31.50
CA GLY A 427 34.72 15.58 32.32
C GLY A 427 34.62 14.30 31.49
N ASP A 428 34.94 13.15 32.09
CA ASP A 428 34.77 11.77 31.54
C ASP A 428 33.28 11.39 31.31
N ASN A 429 32.39 12.36 31.11
CA ASN A 429 30.97 12.14 31.02
C ASN A 429 30.59 11.62 29.63
N GLU A 430 30.08 10.40 29.61
CA GLU A 430 29.53 9.73 28.42
C GLU A 430 28.38 10.56 27.80
N PRO A 431 28.37 10.80 26.47
CA PRO A 431 27.27 11.51 25.81
C PRO A 431 25.91 10.88 26.12
N ILE A 432 24.85 11.68 26.29
CA ILE A 432 23.52 11.19 26.68
C ILE A 432 23.03 10.11 25.70
N LEU A 433 23.19 10.30 24.39
CA LEU A 433 22.79 9.29 23.40
C LEU A 433 23.56 7.97 23.56
N THR A 434 24.85 8.04 23.91
CA THR A 434 25.67 6.86 24.22
C THR A 434 25.12 6.15 25.45
N HIS A 435 24.78 6.90 26.49
CA HIS A 435 24.16 6.37 27.70
C HIS A 435 22.81 5.69 27.40
N LEU A 436 21.93 6.34 26.62
CA LEU A 436 20.66 5.78 26.18
C LEU A 436 20.85 4.48 25.40
N CYS A 437 21.83 4.46 24.48
CA CYS A 437 22.18 3.25 23.74
C CYS A 437 22.67 2.12 24.65
N ASN A 438 23.42 2.41 25.71
CA ASN A 438 23.89 1.38 26.64
C ASN A 438 22.77 0.85 27.54
N ARG A 439 21.82 1.71 27.93
CA ARG A 439 20.70 1.37 28.82
C ARG A 439 19.56 0.61 28.15
N ASN A 440 19.31 0.89 26.88
CA ASN A 440 18.17 0.31 26.17
C ASN A 440 18.54 -1.00 25.49
N TRP A 441 17.60 -1.96 25.49
CA TRP A 441 17.80 -3.24 24.82
C TRP A 441 17.85 -3.07 23.30
N ASP A 442 16.91 -2.32 22.73
CA ASP A 442 16.69 -2.11 21.29
C ASP A 442 16.71 -0.62 20.90
N ILE A 443 16.49 -0.32 19.62
CA ILE A 443 16.49 1.05 19.11
C ILE A 443 15.23 1.83 19.48
N ASN A 444 14.10 1.14 19.67
CA ASN A 444 12.83 1.78 20.00
C ASN A 444 12.86 2.34 21.42
N GLY A 445 13.49 1.63 22.37
CA GLY A 445 13.75 2.14 23.72
C GLY A 445 14.62 3.40 23.70
N VAL A 446 15.69 3.42 22.88
CA VAL A 446 16.54 4.62 22.72
C VAL A 446 15.74 5.83 22.24
N ILE A 447 14.86 5.63 21.25
CA ILE A 447 14.01 6.69 20.70
C ILE A 447 13.00 7.17 21.74
N SER A 448 12.35 6.25 22.44
CA SER A 448 11.35 6.55 23.48
C SER A 448 11.96 7.38 24.63
N ASP A 449 13.14 6.98 25.11
CA ASP A 449 13.83 7.71 26.17
C ASP A 449 14.30 9.09 25.70
N PHE A 450 14.74 9.20 24.44
CA PHE A 450 15.10 10.48 23.85
C PHE A 450 13.90 11.43 23.75
N ASP A 451 12.74 10.93 23.29
CA ASP A 451 11.49 11.69 23.21
C ASP A 451 11.03 12.17 24.60
N PHE A 452 11.16 11.30 25.60
CA PHE A 452 10.88 11.64 27.00
C PHE A 452 11.81 12.75 27.52
N LEU A 453 13.13 12.61 27.33
CA LEU A 453 14.10 13.62 27.75
C LEU A 453 13.87 14.97 27.07
N ARG A 454 13.57 14.96 25.76
CA ARG A 454 13.21 16.17 25.03
C ARG A 454 11.96 16.84 25.61
N SER A 455 10.95 16.06 25.97
CA SER A 455 9.73 16.55 26.60
C SER A 455 10.01 17.21 27.96
N VAL A 456 10.88 16.58 28.76
CA VAL A 456 11.33 17.13 30.05
C VAL A 456 12.10 18.44 29.86
N PHE A 457 13.08 18.49 28.95
CA PHE A 457 13.85 19.72 28.68
C PHE A 457 12.96 20.86 28.17
N HIS A 458 11.95 20.56 27.36
CA HIS A 458 10.97 21.55 26.94
C HIS A 458 10.06 22.03 28.08
N ALA A 459 9.66 21.14 28.99
CA ALA A 459 8.83 21.48 30.15
C ALA A 459 9.54 22.46 31.10
N LEU A 460 10.87 22.37 31.17
CA LEU A 460 11.71 23.15 32.08
C LEU A 460 12.13 24.53 31.52
N ARG A 461 11.74 24.89 30.29
CA ARG A 461 12.08 26.21 29.70
C ARG A 461 11.17 27.34 30.24
N PRO A 462 11.73 28.48 30.72
CA PRO A 462 10.98 29.56 31.36
C PRO A 462 9.86 30.21 30.51
N LYS A 463 9.94 30.13 29.17
CA LYS A 463 8.94 30.69 28.22
C LYS A 463 7.97 29.65 27.63
N ALA A 464 7.94 28.41 28.15
CA ALA A 464 7.22 27.30 27.52
C ALA A 464 5.67 27.38 27.63
N ARG A 465 5.13 28.10 28.61
CA ARG A 465 3.67 28.08 28.91
C ARG A 465 2.76 28.53 27.74
N GLN A 466 3.17 29.46 26.90
CA GLN A 466 2.37 29.90 25.74
C GLN A 466 2.51 28.98 24.51
N ARG A 467 3.66 28.34 24.30
CA ARG A 467 3.89 27.42 23.17
C ARG A 467 3.40 25.99 23.45
N GLN A 468 3.39 25.56 24.71
CA GLN A 468 2.90 24.23 25.11
C GLN A 468 1.40 24.04 24.84
N LEU A 469 0.60 25.10 24.97
CA LEU A 469 -0.85 25.03 24.71
C LEU A 469 -1.17 24.73 23.23
N PHE A 470 -0.38 25.28 22.30
CA PHE A 470 -0.50 25.00 20.86
C PHE A 470 0.17 23.68 20.42
N ARG A 471 1.16 23.17 21.18
CA ARG A 471 1.81 21.88 20.91
C ARG A 471 1.04 20.69 21.49
N ALA A 472 0.38 20.84 22.63
CA ALA A 472 -0.51 19.81 23.20
C ALA A 472 -1.72 19.50 22.30
N LEU A 473 -2.06 20.41 21.38
CA LEU A 473 -3.08 20.24 20.35
C LEU A 473 -2.55 19.56 19.07
N ARG A 474 -1.23 19.35 18.94
CA ARG A 474 -0.66 18.66 17.78
C ARG A 474 -0.77 17.14 17.95
N PRO A 475 -1.02 16.40 16.86
CA PRO A 475 -0.98 14.94 16.89
C PRO A 475 0.38 14.44 17.41
N ALA A 476 0.37 13.39 18.23
CA ALA A 476 1.58 12.81 18.82
C ALA A 476 2.59 12.33 17.75
N GLU A 477 2.11 11.95 16.57
CA GLU A 477 2.92 11.50 15.44
C GLU A 477 3.80 12.63 14.86
N VAL A 478 3.24 13.84 14.75
CA VAL A 478 3.97 15.03 14.30
C VAL A 478 5.11 15.34 15.27
N LEU A 479 4.87 15.19 16.58
CA LEU A 479 5.88 15.42 17.60
C LEU A 479 6.99 14.35 17.58
N ARG A 480 6.66 13.11 17.24
CA ARG A 480 7.64 12.02 17.06
C ARG A 480 8.51 12.24 15.81
N GLU A 481 7.93 12.69 14.71
CA GLU A 481 8.66 13.00 13.48
C GLU A 481 9.62 14.17 13.69
N GLU A 482 9.15 15.27 14.30
CA GLU A 482 10.00 16.40 14.72
C GLU A 482 11.14 15.96 15.66
N SER A 483 10.91 14.95 16.49
CA SER A 483 11.91 14.38 17.41
C SER A 483 12.96 13.55 16.71
N ARG A 484 12.52 12.69 15.79
CA ARG A 484 13.40 11.92 14.91
C ARG A 484 14.28 12.82 14.05
N GLU A 485 13.72 13.86 13.43
CA GLU A 485 14.48 14.82 12.62
C GLU A 485 15.55 15.54 13.42
N CYS A 486 15.21 16.00 14.63
CA CYS A 486 16.18 16.69 15.49
C CYS A 486 17.31 15.75 15.94
N MET A 487 16.99 14.50 16.30
CA MET A 487 18.00 13.48 16.61
C MET A 487 18.93 13.24 15.41
N MET A 488 18.38 13.18 14.18
CA MET A 488 19.18 12.99 12.97
C MET A 488 20.10 14.18 12.67
N ARG A 489 19.63 15.42 12.87
CA ARG A 489 20.48 16.61 12.71
C ARG A 489 21.65 16.60 13.68
N ALA A 490 21.43 16.26 14.95
CA ALA A 490 22.52 16.20 15.93
C ALA A 490 23.53 15.09 15.62
N LEU A 491 23.07 13.93 15.14
CA LEU A 491 23.95 12.86 14.66
C LEU A 491 24.77 13.24 13.41
N GLN A 492 24.41 14.33 12.72
CA GLN A 492 25.05 14.80 11.49
C GLN A 492 25.72 16.18 11.64
N GLN A 493 25.72 16.78 12.84
CA GLN A 493 26.16 18.16 13.06
C GLN A 493 27.61 18.40 12.60
N ASP A 494 28.48 17.40 12.76
CA ASP A 494 29.90 17.46 12.36
C ASP A 494 30.19 16.67 11.07
N LEU A 495 29.15 16.28 10.33
CA LEU A 495 29.32 15.57 9.07
C LEU A 495 30.01 16.50 8.07
N LYS A 496 31.23 16.15 7.65
CA LYS A 496 31.93 16.86 6.55
C LYS A 496 30.99 16.91 5.33
N PRO A 497 30.82 18.07 4.68
CA PRO A 497 29.89 18.22 3.57
C PRO A 497 30.11 17.14 2.52
N VAL A 498 29.12 16.26 2.35
CA VAL A 498 29.14 15.26 1.28
C VAL A 498 28.94 16.00 -0.03
N VAL A 499 29.77 15.75 -1.04
CA VAL A 499 29.60 16.38 -2.37
C VAL A 499 28.27 15.93 -2.97
N VAL A 500 27.27 16.79 -2.90
CA VAL A 500 25.93 16.57 -3.47
C VAL A 500 26.00 16.90 -4.96
N LYS A 501 25.84 15.88 -5.80
CA LYS A 501 25.64 16.05 -7.24
C LYS A 501 24.13 15.99 -7.52
N ALA A 502 23.62 16.79 -8.45
CA ALA A 502 22.18 16.82 -8.78
C ALA A 502 21.58 15.44 -9.14
N ALA A 503 22.39 14.57 -9.77
CA ALA A 503 22.04 13.18 -10.09
C ALA A 503 22.76 12.13 -9.19
N GLY A 504 23.25 12.56 -8.03
CA GLY A 504 24.01 11.72 -7.11
C GLY A 504 23.14 10.90 -6.16
N PRO A 505 23.72 9.87 -5.51
CA PRO A 505 23.01 9.07 -4.51
C PRO A 505 22.87 9.78 -3.15
N HIS A 506 23.38 11.02 -3.01
CA HIS A 506 23.31 11.80 -1.77
C HIS A 506 22.53 13.08 -2.04
N VAL A 507 21.61 13.43 -1.14
CA VAL A 507 20.79 14.65 -1.19
C VAL A 507 20.65 15.24 0.22
N VAL A 508 20.20 16.48 0.33
CA VAL A 508 19.85 17.11 1.61
C VAL A 508 18.33 17.29 1.64
N SER A 509 17.67 16.86 2.72
CA SER A 509 16.22 17.03 2.89
C SER A 509 15.87 18.51 3.08
N LYS A 510 14.57 18.87 3.01
CA LYS A 510 14.11 20.25 3.26
C LYS A 510 14.46 20.72 4.68
N GLU A 511 14.61 19.75 5.57
CA GLU A 511 14.95 19.87 6.99
C GLU A 511 16.47 19.94 7.21
N GLY A 512 17.30 19.93 6.16
CA GLY A 512 18.75 20.02 6.30
C GLY A 512 19.45 18.71 6.68
N ILE A 513 18.77 17.56 6.59
CA ILE A 513 19.35 16.24 6.91
C ILE A 513 20.01 15.66 5.67
N TYR A 514 21.25 15.19 5.80
CA TYR A 514 21.95 14.46 4.74
C TYR A 514 21.36 13.06 4.58
N CYS A 515 20.84 12.78 3.39
CA CYS A 515 20.16 11.53 3.08
C CYS A 515 20.82 10.82 1.89
N PHE A 516 20.84 9.50 1.95
CA PHE A 516 21.16 8.64 0.83
C PHE A 516 19.87 8.28 0.10
N ARG A 517 19.85 8.55 -1.22
CA ARG A 517 18.78 8.16 -2.12
C ARG A 517 18.86 6.66 -2.38
N ASN A 518 18.16 5.88 -1.56
CA ASN A 518 18.05 4.44 -1.75
C ASN A 518 16.87 4.15 -2.68
N GLY A 519 17.15 3.73 -3.91
CA GLY A 519 16.06 3.30 -4.79
C GLY A 519 15.25 2.18 -4.13
N SER A 520 13.94 2.17 -4.31
CA SER A 520 12.98 1.14 -3.83
C SER A 520 12.61 0.14 -4.95
N PRO A 521 11.96 -1.00 -4.64
CA PRO A 521 11.54 -2.00 -5.65
C PRO A 521 10.64 -1.45 -6.77
N ASP A 522 9.76 -0.52 -6.42
CA ASP A 522 8.93 0.31 -7.31
C ASP A 522 9.74 1.32 -8.15
N GLY A 523 11.04 1.51 -7.92
CA GLY A 523 11.81 2.52 -8.65
C GLY A 523 11.59 3.95 -8.17
N GLY A 524 10.85 4.15 -7.09
CA GLY A 524 10.95 5.31 -6.24
C GLY A 524 12.29 5.34 -5.50
N TYR A 525 12.39 6.22 -4.52
CA TYR A 525 13.53 6.27 -3.64
C TYR A 525 13.13 6.63 -2.22
N ALA A 526 13.68 5.90 -1.26
CA ALA A 526 13.66 6.29 0.15
C ALA A 526 14.85 7.21 0.42
N LEU A 527 14.59 8.34 1.08
CA LEU A 527 15.63 9.18 1.66
C LEU A 527 16.02 8.59 3.00
N LEU A 528 17.14 7.88 3.01
CA LEU A 528 17.66 7.27 4.23
C LEU A 528 18.65 8.22 4.89
N PRO A 529 18.40 8.69 6.13
CA PRO A 529 19.37 9.49 6.86
C PRO A 529 20.73 8.78 6.92
N ILE A 530 21.78 9.52 6.58
CA ILE A 530 23.15 9.01 6.60
C ILE A 530 23.65 9.05 8.04
N LEU A 531 24.03 7.90 8.58
CA LEU A 531 24.82 7.86 9.80
C LEU A 531 26.31 7.87 9.41
N PRO A 532 27.12 8.85 9.83
CA PRO A 532 28.54 8.86 9.54
C PRO A 532 29.26 7.64 10.10
N ARG A 533 30.46 7.35 9.61
CA ARG A 533 31.37 6.36 10.23
C ARG A 533 32.42 7.03 11.10
N SER A 534 32.84 8.24 10.72
CA SER A 534 34.06 8.91 11.17
C SER A 534 33.97 9.59 12.53
N ASP A 535 32.89 9.40 13.27
CA ASP A 535 32.62 10.13 14.50
C ASP A 535 32.26 9.17 15.63
N ASP A 536 32.98 9.27 16.75
CA ASP A 536 32.77 8.45 17.94
C ASP A 536 31.34 8.64 18.50
N ARG A 537 30.73 9.80 18.26
CA ARG A 537 29.37 10.15 18.70
C ARG A 537 28.28 9.24 18.14
N CYS A 538 28.43 8.76 16.90
CA CYS A 538 27.43 7.91 16.25
C CYS A 538 27.72 6.41 16.41
N SER A 539 28.88 6.04 16.95
CA SER A 539 29.37 4.66 16.97
C SER A 539 28.47 3.72 17.79
N HIS A 540 28.01 4.17 18.96
CA HIS A 540 27.12 3.38 19.83
C HIS A 540 25.72 3.23 19.24
N PHE A 541 25.18 4.29 18.64
CA PHE A 541 23.89 4.25 17.96
C PHE A 541 23.92 3.31 16.76
N ARG A 542 24.97 3.38 15.92
CA ARG A 542 25.18 2.44 14.80
C ARG A 542 25.29 0.99 15.28
N ARG A 543 26.04 0.75 16.35
CA ARG A 543 26.19 -0.59 16.94
C ARG A 543 24.86 -1.12 17.46
N LYS A 544 24.07 -0.28 18.16
CA LYS A 544 22.73 -0.64 18.64
C LYS A 544 21.81 -1.01 17.48
N LEU A 545 21.80 -0.19 16.43
CA LEU A 545 21.01 -0.42 15.23
C LEU A 545 21.38 -1.74 14.53
N LEU A 546 22.67 -2.06 14.44
CA LEU A 546 23.14 -3.33 13.88
C LEU A 546 22.73 -4.54 14.73
N LEU A 547 22.86 -4.44 16.06
CA LEU A 547 22.45 -5.48 17.00
C LEU A 547 20.94 -5.73 16.95
N ASP A 548 20.16 -4.67 16.95
CA ASP A 548 18.71 -4.72 16.88
C ASP A 548 18.23 -5.32 15.56
N ALA A 549 18.76 -4.84 14.43
CA ALA A 549 18.47 -5.40 13.11
C ALA A 549 18.83 -6.89 13.01
N HIS A 550 19.92 -7.32 13.63
CA HIS A 550 20.34 -8.72 13.65
C HIS A 550 19.34 -9.59 14.42
N ARG A 551 18.91 -9.14 15.61
CA ARG A 551 17.88 -9.82 16.43
C ARG A 551 16.53 -9.86 15.71
N CYS A 552 16.09 -8.74 15.15
CA CYS A 552 14.86 -8.65 14.34
C CYS A 552 14.90 -9.50 13.06
N SER A 553 16.09 -9.92 12.63
CA SER A 553 16.28 -10.90 11.56
C SER A 553 16.41 -12.34 12.06
N ALA A 554 16.03 -12.60 13.32
CA ALA A 554 16.18 -13.90 14.00
C ALA A 554 17.60 -14.47 13.89
N HIS A 555 18.61 -13.61 14.06
CA HIS A 555 20.02 -13.96 13.90
C HIS A 555 20.41 -14.45 12.49
N GLY A 556 19.68 -14.03 11.46
CA GLY A 556 20.02 -14.36 10.08
C GLY A 556 21.39 -13.79 9.63
N GLY A 557 21.78 -14.13 8.41
CA GLY A 557 23.08 -13.74 7.86
C GLY A 557 23.24 -12.22 7.66
N ILE A 558 24.44 -11.82 7.23
CA ILE A 558 24.79 -10.41 6.94
C ILE A 558 23.76 -9.76 6.02
N GLY A 559 23.23 -10.50 5.03
CA GLY A 559 22.23 -10.01 4.10
C GLY A 559 20.91 -9.59 4.77
N SER A 560 20.35 -10.45 5.62
CA SER A 560 19.07 -10.19 6.31
C SER A 560 19.20 -9.14 7.41
N THR A 561 20.37 -9.07 8.07
CA THR A 561 20.66 -8.01 9.05
C THR A 561 20.78 -6.65 8.36
N VAL A 562 21.51 -6.57 7.24
CA VAL A 562 21.70 -5.32 6.50
C VAL A 562 20.41 -4.85 5.84
N SER A 563 19.56 -5.76 5.35
CA SER A 563 18.29 -5.37 4.73
C SER A 563 17.39 -4.63 5.72
N ARG A 564 17.27 -5.12 6.96
CA ARG A 564 16.51 -4.46 8.05
C ARG A 564 16.95 -3.03 8.33
N ILE A 565 18.26 -2.77 8.27
CA ILE A 565 18.82 -1.42 8.46
C ILE A 565 18.50 -0.52 7.26
N SER A 566 18.60 -1.07 6.05
CA SER A 566 18.49 -0.35 4.79
C SER A 566 17.07 0.15 4.47
N TYR A 567 16.08 -0.13 5.34
CA TYR A 567 14.74 0.45 5.28
C TYR A 567 14.65 1.80 6.02
N ALA A 568 15.50 2.03 7.02
CA ALA A 568 15.37 3.19 7.91
C ALA A 568 16.60 4.11 7.90
N PHE A 569 17.79 3.57 7.62
CA PHE A 569 19.05 4.32 7.71
C PHE A 569 20.04 3.90 6.61
N HIS A 570 20.89 4.83 6.20
CA HIS A 570 22.06 4.52 5.37
C HIS A 570 23.32 4.51 6.22
N LEU A 571 23.93 3.34 6.34
CA LEU A 571 25.20 3.15 7.04
C LEU A 571 26.29 2.87 5.99
N PRO A 572 27.24 3.80 5.77
CA PRO A 572 28.41 3.54 4.96
C PRO A 572 29.15 2.31 5.50
N GLU A 573 29.58 1.40 4.62
CA GLU A 573 30.26 0.15 4.97
C GLU A 573 29.49 -0.79 5.94
N VAL A 574 28.16 -0.70 6.02
CA VAL A 574 27.31 -1.53 6.92
C VAL A 574 27.64 -3.03 6.85
N ARG A 575 27.93 -3.56 5.66
CA ARG A 575 28.31 -4.97 5.48
C ARG A 575 29.60 -5.34 6.21
N ARG A 576 30.57 -4.42 6.30
CA ARG A 576 31.84 -4.62 6.99
C ARG A 576 31.67 -4.54 8.51
N GLU A 577 30.83 -3.63 8.99
CA GLU A 577 30.49 -3.52 10.41
C GLU A 577 29.67 -4.73 10.88
N CYS A 578 28.65 -5.13 10.12
CA CYS A 578 27.86 -6.32 10.38
C CYS A 578 28.72 -7.61 10.38
N LYS A 579 29.69 -7.72 9.46
CA LYS A 579 30.69 -8.81 9.47
C LYS A 579 31.53 -8.87 10.74
N ARG A 580 31.86 -7.73 11.34
CA ARG A 580 32.59 -7.68 12.62
C ARG A 580 31.67 -8.09 13.75
N LEU A 581 30.42 -7.65 13.72
CA LEU A 581 29.43 -7.98 14.75
C LEU A 581 29.10 -9.49 14.80
N ILE A 582 28.89 -10.14 13.65
CA ILE A 582 28.48 -11.56 13.57
C ILE A 582 29.65 -12.54 13.78
N ARG A 583 30.91 -12.04 13.73
CA ARG A 583 32.11 -12.85 14.00
C ARG A 583 32.45 -12.99 15.49
N TYR A 584 31.79 -12.20 16.33
CA TYR A 584 31.74 -12.36 17.78
C TYR A 584 30.39 -12.94 18.17
#